data_AF-A0A7S3WK73-F1
#
_entry.id   AF-A0A7S3WK73-F1
#
_cell.length_a   1.000
_cell.length_b   1.000
_cell.length_c   1.000
_cell.angle_alpha   90.00
_cell.angle_beta   90.00
_cell.angle_gamma   90.00
#
_symmetry.space_group_name_H-M   'P 1'
#
loop_
_entity.id
_entity.type
_entity.pdbx_description
1 polymer ?
#
loop_
_entity_poly.entity_id
_entity_poly.type
_entity_poly.pdbx_seq_one_letter_code
_entity_poly.pdbx_strand_id
1 'polypeptide(L)'
;MSEVRSVMDFFWKNGRCSVGRRRLSRTFAASSAIWFAMSFLLGLGDRHKDNIMITEDGVLFHIDFGFILGSDTSLFRHVSCPPARVDFQEIKTVVGEEDIQSAFFGTMRLAFNVLRCQSRLFAE
;
A
#
# COMPACT_ATOMS: atom_id res chain seq x y z
N MET A 1 15.95 -14.28 -16.85
CA MET A 1 14.87 -13.94 -15.89
C MET A 1 13.99 -12.90 -16.56
N SER A 2 12.70 -13.18 -16.79
CA SER A 2 11.83 -12.20 -17.45
C SER A 2 11.59 -11.02 -16.50
N GLU A 3 12.03 -9.84 -16.87
CA GLU A 3 11.83 -8.61 -16.12
C GLU A 3 10.33 -8.42 -15.83
N VAL A 4 9.96 -8.29 -14.55
CA VAL A 4 8.61 -7.94 -14.14
C VAL A 4 8.45 -6.45 -14.40
N ARG A 5 7.68 -6.09 -15.43
CA ARG A 5 7.53 -4.70 -15.89
C ARG A 5 6.43 -3.94 -15.16
N SER A 6 5.48 -4.66 -14.54
CA SER A 6 4.38 -4.09 -13.78
C SER A 6 3.93 -5.03 -12.65
N VAL A 7 3.27 -4.46 -11.63
CA VAL A 7 2.62 -5.24 -10.56
C VAL A 7 1.60 -6.23 -11.13
N MET A 8 0.93 -5.86 -12.21
CA MET A 8 -0.02 -6.75 -12.90
C MET A 8 0.69 -7.97 -13.52
N ASP A 9 1.85 -7.77 -14.15
CA ASP A 9 2.65 -8.87 -14.70
C ASP A 9 3.16 -9.81 -13.60
N PHE A 10 3.53 -9.25 -12.44
CA PHE A 10 3.92 -10.04 -11.27
C PHE A 10 2.77 -10.96 -10.85
N PHE A 11 1.57 -10.40 -10.69
CA PHE A 11 0.40 -11.17 -10.32
C PHE A 11 0.10 -12.29 -11.31
N TRP A 12 0.21 -12.01 -12.61
CA TRP A 12 -0.14 -12.99 -13.64
C TRP A 12 0.90 -14.09 -13.81
N LYS A 13 2.17 -13.83 -13.42
CA LYS A 13 3.25 -14.81 -13.48
C LYS A 13 3.40 -15.62 -12.19
N ASN A 14 3.24 -14.98 -11.04
CA ASN A 14 3.61 -15.53 -9.73
C ASN A 14 2.43 -15.72 -8.78
N GLY A 15 1.22 -15.30 -9.15
CA GLY A 15 0.03 -15.52 -8.34
C GLY A 15 -0.25 -17.00 -8.15
N ARG A 16 -0.52 -17.42 -6.90
CA ARG A 16 -0.82 -18.82 -6.63
C ARG A 16 -2.07 -19.27 -7.38
N CYS A 17 -1.95 -20.38 -8.12
CA CYS A 17 -3.02 -20.92 -8.95
C CYS A 17 -4.29 -21.27 -8.13
N SER A 18 -4.14 -21.57 -6.83
CA SER A 18 -5.25 -21.84 -5.91
C SER A 18 -6.02 -20.57 -5.46
N VAL A 19 -5.41 -19.39 -5.57
CA VAL A 19 -6.02 -18.12 -5.19
C VAL A 19 -6.62 -17.49 -6.43
N GLY A 20 -7.95 -17.45 -6.51
CA GLY A 20 -8.64 -16.83 -7.65
C GLY A 20 -8.20 -15.38 -7.86
N ARG A 21 -8.07 -14.95 -9.12
CA ARG A 21 -7.57 -13.60 -9.50
C ARG A 21 -8.27 -12.45 -8.78
N ARG A 22 -9.59 -12.54 -8.63
CA ARG A 22 -10.40 -11.55 -7.89
C ARG A 22 -10.02 -11.48 -6.40
N ARG A 23 -9.62 -12.59 -5.80
CA ARG A 23 -9.15 -12.62 -4.41
C ARG A 23 -7.78 -11.98 -4.29
N LEU A 24 -6.84 -12.28 -5.20
CA LEU A 24 -5.52 -11.63 -5.26
C LEU A 24 -5.64 -10.10 -5.36
N SER A 25 -6.45 -9.62 -6.32
CA SER A 25 -6.65 -8.19 -6.54
C SER A 25 -7.29 -7.49 -5.33
N ARG A 26 -8.26 -8.13 -4.68
CA ARG A 26 -8.90 -7.59 -3.46
C ARG A 26 -7.97 -7.59 -2.25
N THR A 27 -7.13 -8.62 -2.08
CA THR A 27 -6.09 -8.65 -1.02
C THR A 27 -5.08 -7.53 -1.24
N PHE A 28 -4.66 -7.34 -2.49
CA PHE A 28 -3.75 -6.27 -2.87
C PHE A 28 -4.34 -4.88 -2.60
N ALA A 29 -5.60 -4.67 -2.99
CA ALA A 29 -6.32 -3.43 -2.70
C ALA A 29 -6.40 -3.14 -1.19
N ALA A 30 -6.79 -4.15 -0.41
CA ALA A 30 -6.97 -4.00 1.03
C ALA A 30 -5.65 -3.70 1.77
N SER A 31 -4.61 -4.47 1.47
CA SER A 31 -3.27 -4.25 2.07
C SER A 31 -2.68 -2.90 1.67
N SER A 32 -2.84 -2.48 0.41
CA SER A 32 -2.42 -1.15 -0.05
C SER A 32 -3.16 -0.02 0.66
N ALA A 33 -4.48 -0.15 0.85
CA ALA A 33 -5.30 0.83 1.57
C ALA A 33 -4.90 0.97 3.04
N ILE A 34 -4.58 -0.13 3.71
CA ILE A 34 -4.09 -0.13 5.11
C ILE A 34 -2.73 0.58 5.18
N TRP A 35 -1.79 0.25 4.30
CA TRP A 35 -0.48 0.90 4.28
C TRP A 35 -0.53 2.38 3.92
N PHE A 36 -1.49 2.81 3.10
CA PHE A 36 -1.76 4.22 2.84
C PHE A 36 -2.14 4.95 4.14
N ALA A 37 -3.09 4.41 4.90
CA ALA A 37 -3.51 4.99 6.18
C ALA A 37 -2.38 4.99 7.21
N MET A 38 -1.61 3.90 7.31
CA MET A 38 -0.46 3.79 8.21
C MET A 38 0.67 4.77 7.84
N SER A 39 0.97 4.93 6.55
CA SER A 39 2.01 5.85 6.07
C SER A 39 1.65 7.31 6.37
N PHE A 40 0.38 7.66 6.19
CA PHE A 40 -0.13 8.97 6.55
C PHE A 40 -0.03 9.23 8.06
N LEU A 41 -0.40 8.25 8.88
CA LEU A 41 -0.40 8.41 10.34
C LEU A 41 1.01 8.45 10.94
N LEU A 42 1.90 7.56 10.50
CA LEU A 42 3.26 7.42 11.05
C LEU A 42 4.29 8.34 10.37
N GLY A 43 3.91 9.07 9.33
CA GLY A 43 4.82 9.90 8.56
C GLY A 43 5.96 9.09 7.95
N LEU A 44 5.65 7.93 7.34
CA LEU A 44 6.67 7.07 6.74
C LEU A 44 7.35 7.78 5.56
N GLY A 45 8.64 8.09 5.71
CA GLY A 45 9.49 8.66 4.66
C GLY A 45 9.98 7.60 3.68
N ASP A 46 10.54 8.01 2.55
CA ASP A 46 11.26 7.15 1.60
C ASP A 46 10.58 5.83 1.13
N ARG A 47 9.37 5.93 0.59
CA ARG A 47 8.53 4.77 0.21
C ARG A 47 8.60 4.39 -1.27
N HIS A 48 9.79 4.36 -1.90
CA HIS A 48 9.93 4.02 -3.33
C HIS A 48 9.64 2.53 -3.59
N LYS A 49 9.56 2.14 -4.88
CA LYS A 49 9.15 0.79 -5.30
C LYS A 49 10.01 -0.33 -4.71
N ASP A 50 11.28 -0.08 -4.41
CA ASP A 50 12.17 -1.10 -3.83
C ASP A 50 11.91 -1.36 -2.33
N ASN A 51 11.28 -0.41 -1.64
CA ASN A 51 10.86 -0.56 -0.25
C ASN A 51 9.45 -1.15 -0.11
N ILE A 52 8.94 -1.74 -1.19
CA ILE A 52 7.62 -2.35 -1.26
C ILE A 52 7.77 -3.75 -1.80
N MET A 53 7.20 -4.71 -1.08
CA MET A 53 7.17 -6.11 -1.47
C MET A 53 5.73 -6.60 -1.61
N ILE A 54 5.53 -7.60 -2.48
CA ILE A 54 4.24 -8.23 -2.72
C ILE A 54 4.41 -9.73 -2.58
N THR A 55 3.54 -10.36 -1.79
CA THR A 55 3.50 -11.82 -1.63
C THR A 55 2.76 -12.48 -2.81
N GLU A 56 2.99 -13.77 -3.03
CA GLU A 56 2.25 -14.56 -4.04
C GLU A 56 0.74 -14.63 -3.78
N ASP A 57 0.31 -14.39 -2.54
CA ASP A 57 -1.09 -14.31 -2.11
C ASP A 57 -1.68 -12.89 -2.27
N GLY A 58 -0.88 -11.95 -2.78
CA GLY A 58 -1.28 -10.58 -3.11
C GLY A 58 -1.31 -9.59 -1.98
N VAL A 59 -0.71 -9.90 -0.84
CA VAL A 59 -0.48 -8.93 0.23
C VAL A 59 0.68 -8.01 -0.17
N LEU A 60 0.41 -6.70 -0.21
CA LEU A 60 1.43 -5.65 -0.29
C LEU A 60 1.90 -5.29 1.12
N PHE A 61 3.21 -5.17 1.30
CA PHE A 61 3.79 -4.68 2.55
C PHE A 61 5.03 -3.83 2.32
N HIS A 62 5.23 -2.88 3.22
CA HIS A 62 6.42 -2.04 3.22
C HIS A 62 7.54 -2.70 4.02
N ILE A 63 8.77 -2.48 3.58
CA ILE A 63 9.99 -2.84 4.27
C ILE A 63 10.87 -1.59 4.46
N ASP A 64 11.96 -1.75 5.19
CA ASP A 64 12.93 -0.70 5.49
C ASP A 64 12.29 0.55 6.14
N PHE A 65 12.22 0.50 7.46
CA PHE A 65 11.63 1.56 8.27
C PHE A 65 12.69 2.50 8.87
N GLY A 66 13.82 2.71 8.21
CA GLY A 66 14.85 3.65 8.68
C GLY A 66 14.37 5.09 8.87
N PHE A 67 13.32 5.50 8.14
CA PHE A 67 12.75 6.86 8.16
C PHE A 67 11.29 6.89 8.66
N ILE A 68 11.06 6.57 9.94
CA ILE A 68 9.74 6.70 10.61
C ILE A 68 9.70 8.01 11.44
N LEU A 69 8.51 8.59 11.62
CA LEU A 69 8.24 9.77 12.46
C LEU A 69 9.04 11.02 12.06
N GLY A 70 9.42 11.11 10.79
CA GLY A 70 10.19 12.25 10.28
C GLY A 70 11.62 12.37 10.81
N SER A 71 12.18 11.27 11.31
CA SER A 71 13.61 11.19 11.65
C SER A 71 14.45 11.23 10.37
N ASP A 72 14.86 12.45 10.04
CA ASP A 72 15.95 12.87 9.17
C ASP A 72 16.06 12.20 7.78
N THR A 73 15.36 12.76 6.80
CA THR A 73 16.10 13.22 5.62
C THR A 73 16.03 14.74 5.64
N SER A 74 17.12 15.41 5.30
CA SER A 74 17.25 16.84 5.03
C SER A 74 16.32 17.38 3.90
N LEU A 75 15.27 16.63 3.57
CA LEU A 75 14.24 16.82 2.55
C LEU A 75 12.86 17.21 3.12
N PHE A 76 12.73 17.44 4.43
CA PHE A 76 11.56 18.14 5.00
C PHE A 76 11.37 19.58 4.48
N ARG A 77 12.24 20.05 3.58
CA ARG A 77 12.06 21.29 2.81
C ARG A 77 11.02 21.17 1.68
N HIS A 78 10.58 19.97 1.30
CA HIS A 78 9.57 19.80 0.26
C HIS A 78 8.27 19.21 0.83
N VAL A 79 7.31 20.09 1.04
CA VAL A 79 5.89 19.89 1.36
C VAL A 79 5.14 19.13 0.23
N SER A 80 5.72 18.08 -0.37
CA SER A 80 5.16 17.47 -1.59
C SER A 80 5.45 15.98 -1.80
N CYS A 81 5.65 15.19 -0.75
CA CYS A 81 5.57 13.73 -0.90
C CYS A 81 4.13 13.26 -0.64
N PRO A 82 3.34 12.91 -1.67
CA PRO A 82 2.06 12.27 -1.45
C PRO A 82 2.26 10.95 -0.69
N PRO A 83 1.37 10.63 0.27
CA PRO A 83 1.43 9.38 1.00
C PRO A 83 1.27 8.21 0.02
N ALA A 84 2.21 7.27 0.06
CA ALA A 84 2.33 6.07 -0.78
C ALA A 84 2.80 6.30 -2.24
N ARG A 85 4.02 5.84 -2.54
CA ARG A 85 4.59 5.85 -3.91
C ARG A 85 4.27 4.56 -4.71
N VAL A 86 3.22 3.81 -4.34
CA VAL A 86 2.53 2.97 -5.35
C VAL A 86 1.60 3.92 -6.07
N ASP A 87 1.79 4.08 -7.37
CA ASP A 87 0.92 4.93 -8.15
C ASP A 87 -0.51 4.41 -8.04
N PHE A 88 -1.45 5.31 -7.68
CA PHE A 88 -2.86 4.98 -7.63
C PHE A 88 -3.33 4.36 -8.95
N GLN A 89 -2.70 4.77 -10.06
CA GLN A 89 -2.95 4.18 -11.37
C GLN A 89 -2.57 2.69 -11.44
N GLU A 90 -1.46 2.26 -10.85
CA GLU A 90 -1.07 0.85 -10.80
C GLU A 90 -2.06 0.03 -9.96
N ILE A 91 -2.51 0.58 -8.83
CA ILE A 91 -3.54 -0.05 -8.00
C ILE A 91 -4.83 -0.20 -8.78
N LYS A 92 -5.24 0.87 -9.46
CA LYS A 92 -6.46 0.88 -10.27
C LYS A 92 -6.42 -0.14 -11.40
N THR A 93 -5.27 -0.31 -12.06
CA THR A 93 -5.07 -1.30 -13.12
C THR A 93 -5.17 -2.74 -12.60
N VAL A 94 -4.63 -3.04 -11.42
CA VAL A 94 -4.65 -4.39 -10.84
C VAL A 94 -6.02 -4.74 -10.27
N VAL A 95 -6.69 -3.79 -9.62
CA VAL A 95 -7.94 -4.01 -8.89
C VAL A 95 -9.16 -3.94 -9.81
N GLY A 96 -9.12 -3.07 -10.81
CA GLY A 96 -10.26 -2.77 -11.66
C GLY A 96 -11.24 -1.78 -11.00
N GLU A 97 -12.05 -1.13 -11.84
CA GLU A 97 -13.00 -0.07 -11.42
C GLU A 97 -14.09 -0.58 -10.47
N GLU A 98 -14.55 -1.81 -10.63
CA GLU A 98 -15.63 -2.36 -9.80
C GLU A 98 -15.18 -2.59 -8.35
N ASP A 99 -13.99 -3.15 -8.15
CA ASP A 99 -13.52 -3.56 -6.83
C ASP A 99 -12.78 -2.43 -6.11
N ILE A 100 -12.31 -1.36 -6.79
CA ILE A 100 -11.54 -0.28 -6.14
C ILE A 100 -12.34 0.46 -5.06
N GLN A 101 -13.61 0.71 -5.31
CA GLN A 101 -14.49 1.39 -4.35
C GLN A 101 -14.70 0.54 -3.09
N SER A 102 -14.99 -0.75 -3.28
CA SER A 102 -15.29 -1.65 -2.14
C SER A 102 -14.03 -2.11 -1.41
N ALA A 103 -13.00 -2.51 -2.13
CA ALA A 103 -11.81 -3.17 -1.58
C ALA A 103 -10.73 -2.18 -1.16
N PHE A 104 -10.50 -1.09 -1.91
CA PHE A 104 -9.51 -0.08 -1.53
C PHE A 104 -10.14 1.00 -0.64
N PHE A 105 -11.09 1.79 -1.16
CA PHE A 105 -11.68 2.90 -0.40
C PHE A 105 -12.49 2.42 0.81
N GLY A 106 -13.23 1.31 0.67
CA GLY A 106 -13.93 0.69 1.79
C GLY A 106 -12.99 0.29 2.93
N THR A 107 -11.89 -0.38 2.61
CA THR A 107 -10.86 -0.76 3.60
C THR A 107 -10.18 0.46 4.21
N MET A 108 -9.82 1.46 3.39
CA MET A 108 -9.19 2.70 3.87
C MET A 108 -10.10 3.44 4.86
N ARG A 109 -11.40 3.55 4.56
CA ARG A 109 -12.38 4.17 5.46
C ARG A 109 -12.48 3.42 6.79
N LEU A 110 -12.53 2.09 6.74
CA LEU A 110 -12.56 1.26 7.95
C LEU A 110 -11.27 1.46 8.76
N ALA A 111 -10.11 1.42 8.13
CA ALA A 111 -8.82 1.62 8.77
C ALA A 111 -8.76 2.98 9.48
N PHE A 112 -9.09 4.07 8.80
CA PHE A 112 -9.11 5.40 9.41
C PHE A 112 -10.11 5.52 10.55
N ASN A 113 -11.31 4.95 10.41
CA ASN A 113 -12.30 4.96 11.49
C ASN A 113 -11.78 4.24 12.74
N VAL A 114 -11.18 3.06 12.57
CA VAL A 114 -10.60 2.29 13.68
C VAL A 114 -9.44 3.07 14.32
N LEU A 115 -8.50 3.56 13.52
CA LEU A 115 -7.34 4.32 14.00
C LEU A 115 -7.77 5.61 14.74
N ARG A 116 -8.79 6.31 14.23
CA ARG A 116 -9.33 7.51 14.87
C ARG A 116 -10.03 7.21 16.19
N CYS A 117 -10.76 6.09 16.29
CA CYS A 117 -11.35 5.65 17.55
C CYS A 117 -10.29 5.26 18.59
N GLN A 118 -9.15 4.75 18.14
CA GLN A 118 -8.02 4.35 18.97
C GLN A 118 -6.90 5.41 19.00
N SER A 119 -7.23 6.68 18.70
CA SER A 119 -6.23 7.77 18.59
C SER A 119 -5.37 7.95 19.84
N ARG A 120 -5.88 7.53 21.01
CA ARG A 120 -5.15 7.53 22.29
C ARG A 120 -3.90 6.66 22.28
N LEU A 121 -3.81 5.66 21.40
CA LEU A 121 -2.58 4.87 21.23
C LEU A 121 -1.43 5.68 20.60
N PHE A 122 -1.75 6.83 20.00
CA PHE A 122 -0.81 7.67 19.27
C PHE A 122 -0.67 9.08 19.88
N ALA A 123 -1.33 9.33 21.01
CA ALA A 123 -1.20 10.57 21.75
C ALA A 123 -0.30 10.32 22.97
N GLU A 124 0.91 10.90 22.95
CA GLU A 124 1.71 11.11 24.16
C GLU A 124 1.14 12.27 24.98
#